data_AF-A0A929USY4-F1
#
_entry.id   AF-A0A929USY4-F1
#
_cell.length_a   1.000
_cell.length_b   1.000
_cell.length_c   1.000
_cell.angle_alpha   90.00
_cell.angle_beta   90.00
_cell.angle_gamma   90.00
#
_symmetry.space_group_name_H-M   'P 1'
#
loop_
_entity.id
_entity.type
_entity.pdbx_description
1 polymer ?
#
loop_
_entity_poly.entity_id
_entity_poly.type
_entity_poly.pdbx_seq_one_letter_code
_entity_poly.pdbx_strand_id
1 'polypeptide(L)'
;MNNKKSQYPQMTYEQAVEHCKYWADQIRADGLDLLTTDWGAAVGVSDQLAYPLDMQEWISVPKYPDIYAIRYYAGVVDHDHTDRASWEKLLELIDKL
;
A
#
# COMPACT_ATOMS: atom_id res chain seq x y z
N MET A 1 -2.29 -28.78 -13.62
CA MET A 1 -2.27 -27.68 -12.63
C MET A 1 -1.25 -26.66 -13.09
N ASN A 2 -1.71 -25.51 -13.60
CA ASN A 2 -0.79 -24.46 -14.04
C ASN A 2 -0.31 -23.69 -12.81
N ASN A 3 0.85 -24.07 -12.27
CA ASN A 3 1.59 -23.28 -11.30
C ASN A 3 2.10 -21.99 -11.97
N LYS A 4 1.22 -20.99 -12.11
CA LYS A 4 1.69 -19.63 -12.34
C LYS A 4 2.28 -19.15 -11.02
N LYS A 5 3.57 -19.43 -10.78
CA LYS A 5 4.34 -18.62 -9.82
C LYS A 5 4.11 -17.17 -10.22
N SER A 6 3.71 -16.32 -9.29
CA SER A 6 3.73 -14.88 -9.50
C SER A 6 5.09 -14.51 -10.13
N GLN A 7 5.08 -13.89 -11.31
CA GLN A 7 6.33 -13.41 -11.95
C GLN A 7 6.94 -12.23 -11.20
N TYR A 8 6.27 -11.75 -10.14
CA TYR A 8 6.69 -10.61 -9.36
C TYR A 8 7.70 -11.02 -8.27
N PRO A 9 8.80 -10.27 -8.08
CA PRO A 9 9.72 -10.48 -6.98
C PRO A 9 8.98 -10.53 -5.64
N GLN A 10 9.25 -11.58 -4.86
CA GLN A 10 8.72 -11.70 -3.51
C GLN A 10 9.65 -10.99 -2.54
N MET A 11 9.12 -9.97 -1.86
CA MET A 11 9.82 -9.22 -0.83
C MET A 11 9.89 -10.05 0.46
N THR A 12 10.95 -9.85 1.26
CA THR A 12 10.90 -10.25 2.67
C THR A 12 9.95 -9.33 3.46
N TYR A 13 9.69 -9.68 4.72
CA TYR A 13 8.89 -8.83 5.58
C TYR A 13 9.53 -7.44 5.74
N GLU A 14 10.84 -7.39 5.97
CA GLU A 14 11.60 -6.14 6.14
C GLU A 14 11.53 -5.27 4.87
N GLN A 15 11.70 -5.88 3.70
CA GLN A 15 11.58 -5.16 2.42
C GLN A 15 10.17 -4.60 2.19
N ALA A 16 9.13 -5.34 2.57
CA ALA A 16 7.75 -4.86 2.46
C ALA A 16 7.48 -3.71 3.46
N VAL A 17 8.06 -3.75 4.66
CA VAL A 17 7.99 -2.64 5.64
C VAL A 17 8.72 -1.41 5.10
N GLU A 18 9.92 -1.56 4.55
CA GLU A 18 10.67 -0.46 3.93
C GLU A 18 9.89 0.16 2.76
N HIS A 19 9.27 -0.66 1.91
CA HIS A 19 8.40 -0.21 0.83
C HIS A 19 7.22 0.62 1.35
N CYS A 20 6.53 0.15 2.40
CA CYS A 20 5.43 0.90 3.01
C CYS A 20 5.89 2.24 3.57
N LYS A 21 7.02 2.27 4.30
CA LYS A 21 7.57 3.49 4.91
C LYS A 21 8.00 4.51 3.85
N TYR A 22 8.70 4.05 2.81
CA TYR A 22 9.10 4.89 1.68
C TYR A 22 7.90 5.60 1.04
N TRP A 23 6.83 4.85 0.74
CA TRP A 23 5.64 5.41 0.12
C TRP A 23 4.82 6.28 1.06
N ALA A 24 4.77 5.98 2.36
CA ALA A 24 4.17 6.87 3.35
C ALA A 24 4.88 8.24 3.39
N ASP A 25 6.20 8.27 3.23
CA ASP A 25 6.94 9.52 3.16
C ASP A 25 6.65 10.29 1.86
N GLN A 26 6.47 9.60 0.73
CA GLN A 26 6.00 10.25 -0.52
C GLN A 26 4.59 10.83 -0.38
N ILE A 27 3.65 10.05 0.19
CA ILE A 27 2.27 10.49 0.46
C ILE A 27 2.26 11.76 1.32
N ARG A 28 3.13 11.81 2.34
CA ARG A 28 3.25 12.99 3.21
C ARG A 28 3.90 14.18 2.50
N ALA A 29 4.86 13.93 1.61
CA ALA A 29 5.51 14.97 0.83
C ALA A 29 4.53 15.63 -0.17
N ASP A 30 3.70 14.82 -0.83
CA ASP A 30 2.64 15.30 -1.74
C ASP A 30 1.49 15.97 -0.97
N GLY A 31 1.11 15.39 0.16
CA GLY A 31 0.04 15.86 1.02
C GLY A 31 -1.34 15.37 0.58
N LEU A 32 -2.20 15.07 1.55
CA LEU A 32 -3.52 14.48 1.28
C LEU A 32 -4.47 15.43 0.53
N ASP A 33 -4.28 16.75 0.63
CA ASP A 33 -5.07 17.72 -0.14
C ASP A 33 -4.82 17.58 -1.65
N LEU A 34 -3.57 17.34 -2.05
CA LEU A 34 -3.22 17.07 -3.45
C LEU A 34 -3.79 15.71 -3.88
N LEU A 35 -3.53 14.65 -3.11
CA LEU A 35 -3.93 13.29 -3.47
C LEU A 35 -5.45 13.08 -3.53
N THR A 36 -6.23 13.89 -2.80
CA THR A 36 -7.70 13.81 -2.84
C THR A 36 -8.32 14.64 -3.97
N THR A 37 -7.53 15.44 -4.70
CA THR A 37 -8.01 16.34 -5.76
C THR A 37 -7.34 16.14 -7.12
N ASP A 38 -6.15 15.54 -7.15
CA ASP A 38 -5.42 15.19 -8.36
C ASP A 38 -5.36 13.66 -8.54
N TRP A 39 -6.19 13.18 -9.46
CA TRP A 39 -6.28 11.76 -9.81
C TRP A 39 -4.95 11.17 -10.29
N GLY A 40 -4.15 11.94 -11.03
CA GLY A 40 -2.89 11.44 -11.60
C GLY A 40 -1.82 11.26 -10.53
N ALA A 41 -1.70 12.22 -9.61
CA ALA A 41 -0.81 12.10 -8.45
C ALA A 41 -1.25 10.94 -7.55
N ALA A 42 -2.56 10.85 -7.28
CA ALA A 42 -3.14 9.80 -6.45
C ALA A 42 -2.86 8.40 -6.97
N VAL A 43 -3.22 8.12 -8.23
CA VAL A 43 -3.03 6.81 -8.86
C VAL A 43 -1.55 6.44 -8.95
N GLY A 44 -0.68 7.41 -9.23
CA GLY A 44 0.76 7.16 -9.28
C GLY A 44 1.29 6.62 -7.94
N VAL A 45 0.91 7.27 -6.84
CA VAL A 45 1.37 6.91 -5.49
C VAL A 45 0.66 5.67 -4.95
N SER A 46 -0.65 5.54 -5.15
CA SER A 46 -1.44 4.42 -4.64
C SER A 46 -1.08 3.11 -5.33
N ASP A 47 -0.94 3.10 -6.66
CA ASP A 47 -0.61 1.88 -7.42
C ASP A 47 0.79 1.39 -7.06
N GLN A 48 1.76 2.30 -6.98
CA GLN A 48 3.14 1.95 -6.63
C GLN A 48 3.30 1.44 -5.19
N LEU A 49 2.42 1.86 -4.28
CA LEU A 49 2.34 1.27 -2.94
C LEU A 49 1.61 -0.07 -2.96
N ALA A 50 0.38 -0.11 -3.48
CA ALA A 50 -0.56 -1.22 -3.34
C ALA A 50 -0.14 -2.44 -4.17
N TYR A 51 0.21 -2.24 -5.44
CA TYR A 51 0.44 -3.34 -6.38
C TYR A 51 1.57 -4.27 -5.92
N PRO A 52 2.77 -3.78 -5.50
CA PRO A 52 3.81 -4.67 -4.99
C PRO A 52 3.39 -5.46 -3.74
N LEU A 53 2.54 -4.91 -2.87
CA LEU A 53 2.02 -5.61 -1.69
C LEU A 53 0.99 -6.69 -2.06
N ASP A 54 0.13 -6.43 -3.03
CA ASP A 54 -0.84 -7.40 -3.55
C ASP A 54 -0.19 -8.61 -4.22
N MET A 55 0.98 -8.42 -4.81
CA MET A 55 1.74 -9.51 -5.44
C MET A 55 2.48 -10.41 -4.43
N GLN A 56 2.45 -10.10 -3.12
CA GLN A 56 3.10 -10.91 -2.10
C GLN A 56 2.23 -12.08 -1.64
N GLU A 57 2.63 -13.30 -2.02
CA GLU A 57 1.86 -14.52 -1.72
C GLU A 57 1.85 -14.87 -0.22
N TRP A 58 2.78 -14.29 0.56
CA TRP A 58 2.96 -14.59 1.98
C TRP A 58 2.14 -13.67 2.91
N ILE A 59 1.66 -12.52 2.43
CA ILE A 59 0.87 -11.58 3.24
C ILE A 59 -0.51 -12.17 3.51
N SER A 60 -0.79 -12.47 4.78
CA SER A 60 -2.03 -13.08 5.21
C SER A 60 -2.39 -12.68 6.64
N VAL A 61 -3.69 -12.54 6.91
CA VAL A 61 -4.21 -12.17 8.24
C VAL A 61 -3.64 -13.04 9.38
N PRO A 62 -3.55 -14.38 9.27
CA PRO A 62 -3.11 -15.20 10.41
C PRO A 62 -1.62 -15.05 10.77
N LYS A 63 -0.78 -14.60 9.84
CA LYS A 63 0.68 -14.53 10.05
C LYS A 63 1.19 -13.09 10.17
N TYR A 64 0.61 -12.17 9.40
CA TYR A 64 1.06 -10.79 9.29
C TYR A 64 -0.16 -9.85 9.24
N PRO A 65 -0.92 -9.73 10.34
CA PRO A 65 -2.17 -8.96 10.36
C PRO A 65 -1.95 -7.46 10.05
N ASP A 66 -0.86 -6.87 10.55
CA ASP A 66 -0.61 -5.44 10.38
C ASP A 66 -0.30 -5.07 8.93
N ILE A 67 0.61 -5.80 8.28
CA ILE A 67 0.94 -5.56 6.87
C ILE A 67 -0.23 -5.94 5.94
N TYR A 68 -1.05 -6.91 6.33
CA TYR A 68 -2.28 -7.23 5.61
C TYR A 68 -3.27 -6.05 5.67
N ALA A 69 -3.43 -5.42 6.83
CA ALA A 69 -4.29 -4.24 6.96
C ALA A 69 -3.79 -3.07 6.11
N ILE A 70 -2.47 -2.88 6.04
CA ILE A 70 -1.85 -1.85 5.17
C ILE A 70 -2.14 -2.17 3.70
N ARG A 71 -1.91 -3.41 3.26
CA ARG A 71 -2.24 -3.82 1.89
C ARG A 71 -3.71 -3.58 1.56
N TYR A 72 -4.61 -3.90 2.49
CA TYR A 72 -6.03 -3.66 2.33
C TYR A 72 -6.33 -2.16 2.13
N TYR A 73 -5.83 -1.29 3.01
CA TYR A 73 -6.06 0.16 2.89
C TYR A 73 -5.34 0.79 1.71
N ALA A 74 -4.19 0.25 1.28
CA ALA A 74 -3.52 0.65 0.05
C ALA A 74 -4.43 0.39 -1.17
N GLY A 75 -5.10 -0.77 -1.22
CA GLY A 75 -6.10 -1.05 -2.25
C GLY A 75 -7.37 -0.18 -2.14
N VAL A 76 -7.76 0.23 -0.93
CA VAL A 76 -8.91 1.14 -0.74
C VAL A 76 -8.61 2.52 -1.31
N VAL A 77 -7.44 3.10 -1.00
CA VAL A 77 -7.07 4.43 -1.54
C VAL A 77 -6.76 4.40 -3.03
N ASP A 78 -6.28 3.26 -3.54
CA ASP A 78 -6.10 3.06 -4.98
C ASP A 78 -7.45 3.05 -5.73
N HIS A 79 -8.47 2.45 -5.11
CA HIS A 79 -9.82 2.42 -5.66
C HIS A 79 -10.54 3.77 -5.54
N ASP A 80 -10.48 4.41 -4.37
CA ASP A 80 -11.08 5.71 -4.09
C ASP A 80 -10.12 6.61 -3.31
N HIS A 81 -9.30 7.35 -4.06
CA HIS A 81 -8.35 8.30 -3.51
C HIS A 81 -9.02 9.59 -3.00
N THR A 82 -10.31 9.81 -3.26
CA THR A 82 -11.00 11.02 -2.78
C THR A 82 -11.33 10.92 -1.29
N ASP A 83 -11.35 9.70 -0.74
CA ASP A 83 -11.57 9.47 0.68
C ASP A 83 -10.30 9.74 1.52
N ARG A 84 -10.22 10.97 2.03
CA ARG A 84 -9.16 11.39 2.95
C ARG A 84 -9.02 10.45 4.16
N ALA A 85 -10.13 9.95 4.72
CA ALA A 85 -10.08 9.14 5.93
C ALA A 85 -9.36 7.81 5.68
N SER A 86 -9.50 7.25 4.47
CA SER A 86 -8.77 6.04 4.06
C SER A 86 -7.27 6.29 3.94
N TRP A 87 -6.85 7.45 3.42
CA TRP A 87 -5.43 7.84 3.41
C TRP A 87 -4.86 8.02 4.81
N GLU A 88 -5.58 8.72 5.69
CA GLU A 88 -5.17 8.92 7.08
C GLU A 88 -5.05 7.57 7.80
N LYS A 89 -5.99 6.66 7.56
CA LYS A 89 -5.95 5.32 8.14
C LYS A 89 -4.78 4.49 7.63
N LEU A 90 -4.49 4.56 6.33
CA LEU A 90 -3.32 3.92 5.72
C LEU A 90 -2.02 4.39 6.39
N LEU A 91 -1.83 5.70 6.53
CA LEU A 91 -0.65 6.27 7.19
C LEU A 91 -0.55 5.86 8.66
N GLU A 92 -1.67 5.89 9.40
CA GLU A 92 -1.73 5.44 10.81
C GLU A 92 -1.28 3.99 10.98
N LEU A 93 -1.64 3.11 10.02
CA LEU A 93 -1.23 1.71 10.04
C LEU A 93 0.26 1.55 9.73
N ILE A 94 0.78 2.30 8.76
CA ILE A 94 2.21 2.26 8.41
C ILE A 94 3.07 2.78 9.57
N ASP A 95 2.61 3.78 10.31
CA ASP A 95 3.31 4.32 11.48
C ASP A 95 3.44 3.33 12.65
N LYS A 96 2.65 2.26 12.63
CA LYS A 96 2.68 1.20 13.66
C LYS A 96 3.61 0.03 13.31
N LEU A 97 4.19 0.01 12.10
CA LEU A 97 5.17 -1.00 11.66
C LEU A 97 6.57 -0.76 12.23
#